data_AF-A1SV79-F1
#
_entry.id   AF-A1SV79-F1
#
_cell.length_a   1.000
_cell.length_b   1.000
_cell.length_c   1.000
_cell.angle_alpha   90.00
_cell.angle_beta   90.00
_cell.angle_gamma   90.00
#
_symmetry.space_group_name_H-M   'P 1'
#
loop_
_entity.id
_entity.type
_entity.pdbx_description
1 polymer ?
#
loop_
_entity_poly.entity_id
_entity_poly.type
_entity_poly.pdbx_seq_one_letter_code
_entity_poly.pdbx_strand_id
1 'polypeptide(L)'
;MISWHSRVFVYVFDLHVADFSLDNKYIAAFISKLRFHFKQHYKIKRLGYAWCREQNTSPRQHYHMAIIVDGSKIQNPIRLFHKIKLMWDEVTLGGHLHGLENCYYNIKRDTEINKAEAIERLSYQAKVWTKDKNTARANDYGTSRIRPKPT
;
A
#
# COMPACT_ATOMS: atom_id res chain seq x y z
N MET A 1 -11.58 7.07 6.58
CA MET A 1 -10.59 6.63 7.58
C MET A 1 -10.52 7.57 8.79
N ILE A 2 -10.31 8.88 8.58
CA ILE A 2 -10.25 9.89 9.67
C ILE A 2 -11.57 9.99 10.48
N SER A 3 -12.72 9.74 9.84
CA SER A 3 -14.02 9.65 10.53
C SER A 3 -14.11 8.49 11.54
N TRP A 4 -13.30 7.44 11.36
CA TRP A 4 -13.36 6.21 12.16
C TRP A 4 -12.31 6.12 13.26
N HIS A 5 -11.16 6.78 13.09
CA HIS A 5 -9.99 6.64 13.96
C HIS A 5 -9.46 8.02 14.36
N SER A 6 -8.97 8.16 15.59
CA SER A 6 -8.36 9.40 16.09
C SER A 6 -6.97 9.66 15.49
N ARG A 7 -6.24 8.58 15.17
CA ARG A 7 -4.97 8.59 14.46
C ARG A 7 -5.02 7.60 13.30
N VAL A 8 -4.68 8.05 12.11
CA VAL A 8 -4.57 7.24 10.89
C VAL A 8 -3.10 7.14 10.53
N PHE A 9 -2.61 5.92 10.35
CA PHE A 9 -1.26 5.65 9.88
C PHE A 9 -1.32 5.32 8.39
N VAL A 10 -0.60 6.11 7.59
CA VAL A 10 -0.42 5.89 6.16
C VAL A 10 1.00 5.39 5.95
N TYR A 11 1.17 4.31 5.20
CA TYR A 11 2.49 3.80 4.85
C TYR A 11 2.60 3.54 3.37
N VAL A 12 3.62 4.12 2.74
CA VAL A 12 3.87 4.15 1.31
C VAL A 12 5.17 3.41 1.02
N PHE A 13 5.14 2.46 0.10
CA PHE A 13 6.28 1.61 -0.24
C PHE A 13 6.13 1.01 -1.63
N ASP A 14 7.24 0.56 -2.19
CA ASP A 14 7.27 -0.02 -3.53
C ASP A 14 7.57 -1.51 -3.46
N LEU A 15 6.87 -2.28 -4.28
CA LEU A 15 6.90 -3.73 -4.34
C LEU A 15 7.46 -4.16 -5.71
N HIS A 16 8.65 -4.72 -5.71
CA HIS A 16 9.29 -5.25 -6.91
C HIS A 16 9.09 -6.76 -6.98
N VAL A 17 8.68 -7.27 -8.14
CA VAL A 17 8.57 -8.71 -8.36
C VAL A 17 9.92 -9.30 -8.79
N ALA A 18 10.16 -10.56 -8.44
CA ALA A 18 11.25 -11.35 -9.03
C ALA A 18 10.94 -11.68 -10.49
N ASP A 19 9.70 -12.09 -10.77
CA ASP A 19 9.29 -12.54 -12.10
C ASP A 19 8.09 -11.77 -12.63
N PHE A 20 8.08 -11.55 -13.95
CA PHE A 20 6.99 -10.87 -14.62
C PHE A 20 5.67 -11.65 -14.47
N SER A 21 4.58 -10.92 -14.24
CA SER A 21 3.22 -11.48 -14.26
C SER A 21 2.36 -10.70 -15.23
N LEU A 22 1.66 -11.44 -16.09
CA LEU A 22 0.69 -10.90 -17.04
C LEU A 22 -0.58 -10.35 -16.38
N ASP A 23 -0.80 -10.69 -15.11
CA ASP A 23 -1.98 -10.34 -14.32
C ASP A 23 -1.58 -9.74 -12.96
N ASN A 24 -2.60 -9.50 -12.12
CA ASN A 24 -2.45 -8.92 -10.79
C ASN A 24 -2.47 -9.98 -9.67
N LYS A 25 -2.13 -11.24 -9.96
CA LYS A 25 -2.20 -12.34 -8.97
C LYS A 25 -1.35 -12.07 -7.73
N TYR A 26 -0.14 -11.53 -7.91
CA TYR A 26 0.77 -11.24 -6.80
C TYR A 26 0.21 -10.18 -5.86
N ILE A 27 -0.26 -9.05 -6.40
CA ILE A 27 -0.81 -7.97 -5.57
C ILE A 27 -2.12 -8.40 -4.88
N ALA A 28 -2.96 -9.20 -5.56
CA ALA A 28 -4.18 -9.74 -4.97
C ALA A 28 -3.92 -10.73 -3.82
N ALA A 29 -2.97 -11.65 -4.01
CA ALA A 29 -2.54 -12.58 -2.97
C ALA A 29 -1.91 -11.85 -1.78
N PHE A 30 -1.06 -10.85 -2.06
CA PHE A 30 -0.44 -10.03 -1.03
C PHE A 30 -1.47 -9.25 -0.22
N ILE A 31 -2.45 -8.57 -0.84
CA ILE A 31 -3.52 -7.85 -0.13
C ILE A 31 -4.33 -8.80 0.75
N SER A 32 -4.59 -10.02 0.29
CA SER A 32 -5.32 -11.03 1.06
C SER A 32 -4.55 -11.43 2.32
N LYS A 33 -3.25 -11.69 2.18
CA LYS A 33 -2.34 -12.00 3.27
C LYS A 33 -2.18 -10.85 4.25
N LEU A 34 -2.03 -9.63 3.73
CA LEU A 34 -1.98 -8.39 4.49
C LEU A 34 -3.23 -8.23 5.35
N ARG A 35 -4.42 -8.34 4.73
CA ARG A 35 -5.71 -8.25 5.43
C ARG A 35 -5.82 -9.27 6.55
N PHE A 36 -5.42 -10.52 6.31
CA PHE A 36 -5.40 -11.55 7.34
C PHE A 36 -4.47 -11.18 8.50
N HIS A 37 -3.23 -10.80 8.19
CA HIS A 37 -2.24 -10.42 9.20
C HIS A 37 -2.71 -9.23 10.06
N PHE A 38 -3.24 -8.18 9.43
CA PHE A 38 -3.77 -7.00 10.12
C PHE A 38 -4.96 -7.33 11.02
N LYS A 39 -5.86 -8.22 10.57
CA LYS A 39 -6.97 -8.70 11.38
C LYS A 39 -6.51 -9.52 12.57
N GLN A 40 -5.55 -10.43 12.39
CA GLN A 40 -5.14 -11.36 13.44
C GLN A 40 -4.21 -10.74 14.47
N HIS A 41 -3.17 -10.01 14.04
CA HIS A 41 -2.12 -9.52 14.93
C HIS A 41 -2.41 -8.11 15.45
N TYR A 42 -2.87 -7.20 14.60
CA TYR A 42 -3.13 -5.81 14.99
C TYR A 42 -4.57 -5.56 15.43
N LYS A 43 -5.46 -6.55 15.26
CA LYS A 43 -6.91 -6.43 15.50
C LYS A 43 -7.54 -5.24 14.76
N ILE A 44 -6.99 -4.91 13.59
CA ILE A 44 -7.46 -3.82 12.74
C ILE A 44 -8.70 -4.29 11.99
N LYS A 45 -9.81 -3.54 12.15
CA LYS A 45 -11.10 -3.84 11.50
C LYS A 45 -11.17 -3.34 10.06
N ARG A 46 -10.39 -2.30 9.72
CA ARG A 46 -10.46 -1.60 8.43
C ARG A 46 -9.06 -1.44 7.86
N LEU A 47 -8.82 -2.07 6.72
CA LEU A 47 -7.59 -1.93 5.94
C LEU A 47 -7.87 -1.05 4.72
N GLY A 48 -7.44 0.19 4.80
CA GLY A 48 -7.33 1.09 3.66
C GLY A 48 -6.14 0.71 2.81
N TYR A 49 -6.27 0.71 1.49
CA TYR A 49 -5.11 0.58 0.60
C TYR A 49 -5.36 1.26 -0.75
N ALA A 50 -4.28 1.63 -1.41
CA ALA A 50 -4.22 1.99 -2.82
C ALA A 50 -2.95 1.39 -3.40
N TRP A 51 -2.99 0.91 -4.64
CA TRP A 51 -1.81 0.47 -5.36
C TRP A 51 -1.91 0.82 -6.84
N CYS A 52 -0.76 1.03 -7.47
CA CYS A 52 -0.61 1.21 -8.90
C CYS A 52 0.45 0.24 -9.42
N ARG A 53 0.25 -0.31 -10.62
CA ARG A 53 1.17 -1.18 -11.35
C ARG A 53 1.90 -0.34 -12.38
N GLU A 54 3.22 -0.43 -12.38
CA GLU A 54 4.08 0.26 -13.34
C GLU A 54 5.03 -0.72 -14.00
N GLN A 55 5.31 -0.47 -15.28
CA GLN A 55 6.29 -1.20 -16.06
C GLN A 55 6.91 -0.22 -17.05
N ASN A 56 8.02 0.40 -16.64
CA ASN A 56 8.69 1.39 -17.47
C ASN A 56 9.68 0.71 -18.44
N THR A 57 10.98 0.87 -18.20
CA THR A 57 12.06 0.26 -19.00
C THR A 57 12.43 -1.15 -18.53
N SER A 58 12.05 -1.51 -17.29
CA SER A 58 12.30 -2.83 -16.72
C SER A 58 11.43 -3.90 -17.38
N PRO A 59 11.97 -5.11 -17.61
CA PRO A 59 11.17 -6.26 -18.06
C PRO A 59 10.15 -6.72 -17.00
N ARG A 60 10.38 -6.36 -15.74
CA ARG A 60 9.55 -6.73 -14.59
C ARG A 60 8.72 -5.53 -14.13
N GLN A 61 7.46 -5.78 -13.82
CA GLN A 61 6.57 -4.78 -13.22
C GLN A 61 6.93 -4.52 -11.75
N HIS A 62 6.67 -3.32 -11.28
CA HIS A 62 6.67 -3.00 -9.84
C HIS A 62 5.33 -2.39 -9.46
N TYR A 63 5.01 -2.43 -8.18
CA TYR A 63 3.79 -1.80 -7.65
C TYR A 63 4.17 -0.71 -6.66
N HIS A 64 3.59 0.46 -6.85
CA HIS A 64 3.57 1.47 -5.80
C HIS A 64 2.36 1.21 -4.91
N MET A 65 2.54 1.14 -3.61
CA MET A 65 1.46 0.81 -2.69
C MET A 65 1.41 1.76 -1.50
N ALA A 66 0.20 2.02 -1.06
CA ALA A 66 -0.09 2.67 0.20
C ALA A 66 -1.06 1.84 1.02
N ILE A 67 -0.79 1.72 2.31
CA ILE A 67 -1.73 1.19 3.31
C ILE A 67 -2.17 2.30 4.25
N ILE A 68 -3.43 2.26 4.64
CA ILE A 68 -4.06 3.27 5.49
C ILE A 68 -4.81 2.51 6.59
N VAL A 69 -4.35 2.64 7.83
CA VAL A 69 -4.86 1.84 8.96
C VAL A 69 -5.05 2.67 10.22
N ASP A 70 -5.66 2.05 11.23
CA ASP A 70 -5.74 2.61 12.58
C ASP A 70 -4.32 2.78 13.15
N GLY A 71 -3.86 4.02 13.24
CA GLY A 71 -2.52 4.31 13.71
C GLY A 71 -2.31 3.96 15.17
N SER A 72 -3.37 3.94 16.00
CA SER A 72 -3.27 3.54 17.41
C SER A 72 -2.77 2.10 17.60
N LYS A 73 -2.94 1.25 16.57
CA LYS A 73 -2.49 -0.15 16.56
C LYS A 73 -1.06 -0.31 16.05
N ILE A 74 -0.49 0.71 15.41
CA ILE A 74 0.87 0.67 14.88
C ILE A 74 1.80 1.39 15.85
N GLN A 75 2.57 0.59 16.59
CA GLN A 75 3.56 1.07 17.57
C GLN A 75 4.98 1.08 17.00
N ASN A 76 5.31 0.14 16.12
CA ASN A 76 6.64 -0.02 15.56
C ASN A 76 6.58 -0.15 14.02
N PRO A 77 6.80 0.95 13.28
CA PRO A 77 6.81 0.95 11.81
C PRO A 77 7.89 0.05 11.20
N ILE A 78 9.06 -0.07 11.85
CA ILE A 78 10.18 -0.92 11.37
C ILE A 78 9.76 -2.40 11.40
N ARG A 79 9.14 -2.85 12.49
CA ARG A 79 8.62 -4.23 12.60
C ARG A 79 7.56 -4.50 11.54
N LEU A 80 6.70 -3.52 11.27
CA LEU A 80 5.70 -3.62 10.21
C LEU A 80 6.36 -3.74 8.83
N PHE A 81 7.37 -2.91 8.54
CA PHE A 81 8.14 -2.97 7.29
C PHE A 81 8.76 -4.35 7.06
N HIS A 82 9.49 -4.89 8.05
CA HIS A 82 10.06 -6.23 7.93
C HIS A 82 8.99 -7.30 7.70
N LYS A 83 7.85 -7.20 8.38
CA LYS A 83 6.77 -8.16 8.19
C LYS A 83 6.15 -8.06 6.80
N ILE A 84 5.97 -6.85 6.27
CA ILE A 84 5.48 -6.62 4.92
C ILE A 84 6.47 -7.19 3.90
N LYS A 85 7.77 -6.90 4.06
CA LYS A 85 8.84 -7.41 3.19
C LYS A 85 8.79 -8.94 3.11
N LEU A 86 8.71 -9.62 4.26
CA LEU A 86 8.59 -11.08 4.33
C LEU A 86 7.32 -11.60 3.64
N MET A 87 6.17 -10.96 3.87
CA MET A 87 4.91 -11.38 3.23
C MET A 87 4.95 -11.21 1.70
N TRP A 88 5.62 -10.17 1.20
CA TRP A 88 5.77 -9.95 -0.22
C TRP A 88 6.69 -10.98 -0.88
N ASP A 89 7.84 -11.22 -0.26
CA ASP A 89 8.79 -12.25 -0.68
C ASP A 89 8.11 -13.63 -0.74
N GLU A 90 7.38 -14.02 0.31
CA GLU A 90 6.62 -15.27 0.35
C GLU A 90 5.55 -15.40 -0.75
N VAL A 91 4.94 -14.28 -1.19
CA VAL A 91 3.90 -14.29 -2.23
C VAL A 91 4.49 -14.32 -3.64
N THR A 92 5.69 -13.76 -3.82
CA THR A 92 6.33 -13.59 -5.12
C THR A 92 7.47 -14.55 -5.37
N LEU A 93 7.91 -15.29 -4.36
CA LEU A 93 9.06 -16.19 -4.37
C LEU A 93 10.36 -15.46 -4.77
N GLY A 94 10.69 -14.35 -4.09
CA GLY A 94 11.92 -13.60 -4.31
C GLY A 94 11.74 -12.11 -4.63
N GLY A 95 10.52 -11.58 -4.58
CA GLY A 95 10.28 -10.14 -4.72
C GLY A 95 10.81 -9.36 -3.53
N HIS A 96 11.22 -8.12 -3.76
CA HIS A 96 11.74 -7.25 -2.69
C HIS A 96 10.88 -6.00 -2.54
N LEU A 97 10.93 -5.46 -1.32
CA LEU A 97 10.28 -4.21 -0.98
C LEU A 97 11.34 -3.10 -0.94
N HIS A 98 11.08 -2.01 -1.64
CA HIS A 98 11.89 -0.81 -1.58
C HIS A 98 11.27 0.19 -0.60
N GLY A 99 12.05 0.53 0.43
CA GLY A 99 11.64 1.51 1.43
C GLY A 99 11.93 2.92 0.94
N LEU A 100 10.90 3.75 0.90
CA LEU A 100 11.04 5.16 0.53
C LEU A 100 11.50 5.99 1.73
N GLU A 101 12.22 7.08 1.47
CA GLU A 101 12.42 8.11 2.49
C GLU A 101 11.06 8.70 2.91
N ASN A 102 10.91 8.98 4.22
CA ASN A 102 9.66 9.47 4.81
C ASN A 102 8.43 8.64 4.40
N CYS A 103 8.60 7.31 4.41
CA CYS A 103 7.61 6.35 3.93
C CYS A 103 6.31 6.27 4.73
N TYR A 104 6.20 6.87 5.92
CA TYR A 104 4.95 6.87 6.69
C TYR A 104 4.52 8.24 7.19
N TYR A 105 3.21 8.40 7.34
CA TYR A 105 2.58 9.60 7.86
C TYR A 105 1.62 9.22 8.99
N ASN A 106 1.70 9.95 10.10
CA ASN A 106 0.72 9.88 11.19
C ASN A 106 -0.24 11.06 11.08
N ILE A 107 -1.43 10.78 10.58
CA ILE A 107 -2.48 11.78 10.40
C ILE A 107 -3.39 11.76 11.63
N LYS A 108 -3.43 12.87 12.37
CA LYS A 108 -4.45 13.13 13.39
C LYS A 108 -5.53 14.07 12.81
N ARG A 109 -6.63 14.25 13.54
CA ARG A 109 -7.75 15.08 13.06
C ARG A 109 -7.39 16.54 12.87
N ASP A 110 -6.49 17.06 13.69
CA ASP A 110 -6.05 18.45 13.78
C ASP A 110 -4.79 18.76 12.95
N THR A 111 -4.11 17.75 12.41
CA THR A 111 -2.83 17.93 11.70
C THR A 111 -3.04 18.01 10.20
N GLU A 112 -3.27 19.22 9.68
CA GLU A 112 -3.49 19.45 8.23
C GLU A 112 -2.23 19.25 7.37
N ILE A 113 -1.04 19.59 7.89
CA ILE A 113 0.24 19.46 7.15
C ILE A 113 0.49 17.98 6.78
N ASN A 114 0.44 17.07 7.76
CA ASN A 114 0.65 15.64 7.52
C ASN A 114 -0.41 15.03 6.57
N LYS A 115 -1.61 15.63 6.49
CA LYS A 115 -2.64 15.21 5.52
C LYS A 115 -2.25 15.65 4.12
N ALA A 116 -1.87 16.91 3.94
CA ALA A 116 -1.47 17.47 2.67
C ALA A 116 -0.26 16.71 2.09
N GLU A 117 0.80 16.51 2.88
CA GLU A 117 2.00 15.76 2.46
C GLU A 117 1.67 14.31 2.07
N ALA A 118 0.83 13.62 2.85
CA ALA A 118 0.41 12.26 2.51
C ALA A 118 -0.41 12.23 1.21
N ILE A 119 -1.32 13.20 1.01
CA ILE A 119 -2.11 13.31 -0.22
C ILE A 119 -1.20 13.60 -1.42
N GLU A 120 -0.28 14.55 -1.29
CA GLU A 120 0.69 14.90 -2.32
C GLU A 120 1.53 13.67 -2.72
N ARG A 121 2.08 12.95 -1.73
CA ARG A 121 2.86 11.73 -1.97
C ARG A 121 2.07 10.64 -2.70
N LEU A 122 0.81 10.45 -2.33
CA LEU A 122 -0.08 9.50 -3.00
C LEU A 122 -0.49 9.97 -4.40
N SER A 123 -0.67 11.27 -4.59
CA SER A 123 -1.01 11.85 -5.89
C SER A 123 0.11 11.66 -6.91
N TYR A 124 1.37 11.67 -6.47
CA TYR A 124 2.50 11.35 -7.33
C TYR A 124 2.38 9.96 -7.94
N GLN A 125 1.89 8.99 -7.16
CA GLN A 125 1.62 7.63 -7.66
C GLN A 125 0.46 7.58 -8.65
N ALA A 126 -0.34 8.63 -8.81
CA ALA A 126 -1.41 8.70 -9.81
C ALA A 126 -0.93 9.20 -11.18
N LYS A 127 0.33 9.65 -11.29
CA LYS A 127 0.93 10.08 -12.57
C LYS A 127 0.81 8.97 -13.63
N VAL A 128 0.37 9.31 -14.83
CA VAL A 128 0.12 8.34 -15.93
C VAL A 128 1.42 7.90 -16.62
N TRP A 129 2.39 8.81 -16.70
CA TRP A 129 3.68 8.58 -17.36
C TRP A 129 4.36 7.32 -16.82
N THR A 130 4.73 6.38 -17.70
CA THR A 130 5.33 5.04 -17.44
C THR A 130 4.38 3.86 -17.13
N LYS A 131 3.05 4.05 -17.20
CA LYS A 131 2.05 2.99 -16.93
C LYS A 131 1.52 2.29 -18.18
N ASP A 132 1.87 2.77 -19.37
CA ASP A 132 1.19 2.42 -20.62
C ASP A 132 1.61 1.08 -21.25
N LYS A 133 2.47 0.28 -20.58
CA LYS A 133 2.92 -1.03 -21.10
C LYS A 133 2.10 -2.21 -20.58
N ASN A 134 0.92 -1.95 -20.02
CA ASN A 134 0.10 -2.99 -19.41
C ASN A 134 -0.56 -3.88 -20.47
N THR A 135 -0.56 -5.17 -20.18
CA THR A 135 -1.27 -6.17 -20.96
C THR A 135 -2.77 -6.05 -20.69
N ALA A 136 -3.62 -6.39 -21.66
CA ALA A 136 -5.09 -6.30 -21.55
C ALA A 136 -5.74 -7.07 -20.37
N ARG A 137 -4.96 -7.83 -19.58
CA ARG A 137 -5.42 -8.67 -18.45
C ARG A 137 -5.03 -8.11 -17.08
N ALA A 138 -4.24 -7.05 -17.00
CA ALA A 138 -3.82 -6.44 -15.74
C ALA A 138 -4.55 -5.10 -15.54
N ASN A 139 -5.07 -4.87 -14.33
CA ASN A 139 -5.51 -3.53 -13.94
C ASN A 139 -4.29 -2.67 -13.56
N ASP A 140 -4.29 -1.41 -13.98
CA ASP A 140 -3.21 -0.47 -13.70
C ASP A 140 -3.19 -0.01 -12.24
N TYR A 141 -4.33 -0.09 -11.56
CA TYR A 141 -4.45 0.32 -10.16
C TYR A 141 -5.58 -0.41 -9.43
N GLY A 142 -5.59 -0.30 -8.11
CA GLY A 142 -6.67 -0.78 -7.27
C GLY A 142 -6.70 -0.11 -5.91
N THR A 143 -7.90 0.08 -5.36
CA THR A 143 -8.10 0.75 -4.07
C THR A 143 -9.13 0.02 -3.23
N SER A 144 -9.04 0.19 -1.91
CA SER A 144 -10.13 -0.23 -1.02
C SER A 144 -11.20 0.86 -0.91
N ARG A 145 -12.46 0.43 -0.83
CA ARG A 145 -13.63 1.33 -0.77
C ARG A 145 -14.19 1.39 0.64
N ILE A 146 -13.55 2.15 1.52
CA ILE A 146 -13.99 2.32 2.92
C ILE A 146 -14.98 3.48 3.00
N ARG A 147 -16.22 3.18 3.40
CA ARG A 147 -17.25 4.20 3.63
C ARG A 147 -16.94 5.01 4.90
N PRO A 148 -17.27 6.32 4.93
CA PRO A 148 -17.24 7.12 6.16
C PRO A 148 -18.12 6.53 7.27
N LYS A 149 -17.91 7.00 8.51
CA LYS A 149 -18.80 6.64 9.61
C LYS A 149 -20.18 7.27 9.32
N PRO A 150 -21.29 6.51 9.37
CA PRO A 150 -22.62 7.11 9.29
C PRO A 150 -22.74 8.19 10.38
N THR A 151 -23.22 9.36 9.99
CA THR A 151 -23.60 10.44 10.90
C THR A 151 -24.86 10.09 11.64
#